data_AF-A0A7C7AA93-F1
#
_entry.id   AF-A0A7C7AA93-F1
#
_cell.length_a   1.000
_cell.length_b   1.000
_cell.length_c   1.000
_cell.angle_alpha   90.00
_cell.angle_beta   90.00
_cell.angle_gamma   90.00
#
_symmetry.space_group_name_H-M   'P 1'
#
loop_
_entity.id
_entity.type
_entity.pdbx_description
1 polymer ?
#
loop_
_entity_poly.entity_id
_entity_poly.type
_entity_poly.pdbx_seq_one_letter_code
_entity_poly.pdbx_strand_id
1 'polypeptide(L)'
;MIDKEKIKKAVRDILEAIGEDPDREGLLETPDRVARMYEEIFAGLHTDVKDVIKIFQEDEHQEIILVKDIPLYSMCEHHLLPFIGAAHVAYLPRKGKILGLSKLARIVDILAKRPQLQERLTSEIADTI
;
A
#
# COMPACT_ATOMS: atom_id res chain seq x y z
N MET A 1 1.97 -9.08 -11.97
CA MET A 1 3.43 -9.03 -11.80
C MET A 1 3.96 -7.93 -12.70
N ILE A 2 4.92 -7.14 -12.21
CA ILE A 2 5.46 -5.98 -12.93
C ILE A 2 6.62 -6.37 -13.87
N ASP A 3 6.87 -5.55 -14.90
CA ASP A 3 8.01 -5.70 -15.80
C ASP A 3 9.28 -5.07 -15.20
N LYS A 4 10.06 -5.88 -14.48
CA LYS A 4 11.28 -5.42 -13.79
C LYS A 4 12.39 -4.97 -14.74
N GLU A 5 12.56 -5.64 -15.87
CA GLU A 5 13.62 -5.30 -16.82
C GLU A 5 13.37 -3.93 -17.46
N LYS A 6 12.10 -3.64 -17.77
CA LYS A 6 11.70 -2.29 -18.23
C LYS A 6 11.94 -1.22 -17.18
N ILE A 7 11.66 -1.50 -15.90
CA ILE A 7 11.92 -0.56 -14.79
C ILE A 7 13.42 -0.33 -14.62
N LYS A 8 14.24 -1.38 -14.62
CA LYS A 8 15.71 -1.25 -14.50
C LYS A 8 16.27 -0.35 -15.58
N LYS A 9 15.85 -0.55 -16.83
CA LYS A 9 16.26 0.31 -17.95
C LYS A 9 15.85 1.77 -17.70
N ALA A 10 14.59 2.01 -17.33
CA ALA A 10 14.10 3.36 -17.06
C ALA A 10 14.84 4.05 -15.90
N VAL A 11 15.18 3.31 -14.84
CA VAL A 11 15.94 3.86 -13.70
C VAL A 11 17.36 4.22 -14.12
N ARG A 12 18.00 3.38 -14.95
CA ARG A 12 19.31 3.72 -15.52
C ARG A 12 19.23 4.99 -16.37
N ASP A 13 18.24 5.07 -17.27
CA ASP A 13 18.01 6.26 -18.09
C ASP A 13 17.77 7.52 -17.23
N ILE A 14 17.05 7.39 -16.10
CA ILE A 14 16.86 8.49 -15.13
C ILE A 14 18.20 8.93 -14.52
N LEU A 15 19.06 7.99 -14.10
CA LEU A 15 20.36 8.30 -13.52
C LEU A 15 21.24 9.06 -14.52
N GLU A 16 21.29 8.61 -15.78
CA GLU A 16 22.02 9.29 -16.85
C GLU A 16 21.43 10.69 -17.10
N ALA A 17 20.10 10.80 -17.15
CA ALA A 17 19.41 12.06 -17.43
C ALA A 17 19.61 13.13 -16.34
N ILE A 18 19.82 12.73 -15.08
CA ILE A 18 20.14 13.66 -13.98
C ILE A 18 21.63 13.96 -13.84
N GLY A 19 22.48 13.41 -14.71
CA GLY A 19 23.92 13.64 -14.75
C GLY A 19 24.75 12.75 -13.81
N GLU A 20 24.19 11.64 -13.31
CA GLU A 20 24.95 10.63 -12.57
C GLU A 20 25.62 9.62 -13.53
N ASP A 21 26.69 8.98 -13.06
CA ASP A 21 27.33 7.84 -13.73
C ASP A 21 26.72 6.52 -13.21
N PRO A 22 25.90 5.80 -14.00
CA PRO A 22 25.28 4.56 -13.54
C PRO A 22 26.28 3.40 -13.35
N ASP A 23 27.50 3.51 -13.88
CA ASP A 23 28.52 2.46 -13.80
C ASP A 23 29.46 2.63 -12.59
N ARG A 24 29.29 3.70 -11.80
CA ARG A 24 29.99 3.85 -10.52
C ARG A 24 29.53 2.80 -9.52
N GLU A 25 30.45 2.33 -8.67
CA GLU A 25 30.25 1.23 -7.72
C GLU A 25 28.92 1.32 -6.93
N GLY A 26 28.56 2.51 -6.45
CA GLY A 26 27.34 2.73 -5.66
C GLY A 26 26.02 2.60 -6.43
N LEU A 27 26.03 2.72 -7.77
CA LEU A 27 24.82 2.74 -8.60
C LEU A 27 24.60 1.51 -9.48
N LEU A 28 25.60 0.63 -9.63
CA LEU A 28 25.53 -0.57 -10.47
C LEU A 28 24.25 -1.40 -10.22
N GLU A 29 23.89 -1.59 -8.96
CA GLU A 29 22.71 -2.35 -8.56
C GLU A 29 21.47 -1.49 -8.28
N THR A 30 21.57 -0.15 -8.35
CA THR A 30 20.45 0.74 -8.06
C THR A 30 19.22 0.46 -8.93
N PRO A 31 19.34 0.26 -10.26
CA PRO A 31 18.20 -0.10 -11.09
C PRO A 31 17.43 -1.33 -10.60
N ASP A 32 18.15 -2.36 -10.18
CA ASP A 32 17.59 -3.62 -9.69
C ASP A 32 16.98 -3.49 -8.29
N ARG A 33 17.63 -2.73 -7.39
CA ARG A 33 17.08 -2.38 -6.09
C ARG A 33 15.78 -1.58 -6.20
N VAL A 34 15.71 -0.60 -7.11
CA VAL A 34 14.49 0.19 -7.35
C VAL A 34 13.38 -0.70 -7.94
N ALA A 35 13.70 -1.59 -8.88
CA ALA A 35 12.71 -2.51 -9.43
C ALA A 35 12.11 -3.45 -8.36
N ARG A 36 12.93 -3.97 -7.43
CA ARG A 36 12.42 -4.75 -6.27
C ARG A 36 11.58 -3.91 -5.33
N MET A 37 12.03 -2.69 -5.02
CA MET A 37 11.27 -1.76 -4.19
C MET A 37 9.89 -1.49 -4.79
N TYR A 38 9.80 -1.19 -6.09
CA TYR A 38 8.52 -0.98 -6.79
C TYR A 38 7.63 -2.22 -6.81
N GLU A 39 8.19 -3.42 -6.89
CA GLU A 39 7.40 -4.65 -6.76
C GLU A 39 6.73 -4.74 -5.37
N GLU A 40 7.44 -4.38 -4.31
CA GLU A 40 6.93 -4.43 -2.95
C GLU A 40 5.92 -3.31 -2.67
N ILE A 41 6.29 -2.05 -2.92
CA ILE A 41 5.47 -0.89 -2.56
C ILE A 41 4.28 -0.68 -3.50
N PHE A 42 4.26 -1.36 -4.66
CA PHE A 42 3.12 -1.40 -5.58
C PHE A 42 2.44 -2.77 -5.67
N ALA A 43 2.74 -3.69 -4.75
CA ALA A 43 2.12 -5.03 -4.72
C ALA A 43 0.58 -4.99 -4.64
N GLY A 44 0.01 -3.90 -4.10
CA GLY A 44 -1.42 -3.66 -4.01
C GLY A 44 -2.12 -3.55 -5.37
N LEU A 45 -1.40 -3.24 -6.46
CA LEU A 45 -1.95 -3.21 -7.83
C LEU A 45 -2.35 -4.60 -8.33
N HIS A 46 -1.85 -5.66 -7.70
CA HIS A 46 -2.04 -7.04 -8.12
C HIS A 46 -2.67 -7.91 -7.01
N THR A 47 -3.07 -7.30 -5.91
CA THR A 47 -3.67 -8.00 -4.76
C THR A 47 -5.12 -7.57 -4.63
N ASP A 48 -6.06 -8.52 -4.71
CA ASP A 48 -7.46 -8.25 -4.38
C ASP A 48 -7.63 -8.22 -2.86
N VAL A 49 -8.18 -7.12 -2.36
CA VAL A 49 -8.42 -6.92 -0.93
C VAL A 49 -9.41 -7.96 -0.38
N LYS A 50 -10.28 -8.52 -1.22
CA LYS A 50 -11.25 -9.56 -0.83
C LYS A 50 -10.57 -10.82 -0.31
N ASP A 51 -9.36 -11.12 -0.78
CA ASP A 51 -8.63 -12.33 -0.40
C ASP A 51 -8.17 -12.30 1.07
N VAL A 52 -8.12 -11.12 1.70
CA VAL A 52 -7.75 -11.00 3.11
C VAL A 52 -8.93 -10.87 4.06
N ILE A 53 -10.16 -10.66 3.55
CA ILE A 53 -11.35 -10.45 4.37
C ILE A 53 -11.65 -11.71 5.18
N LYS A 54 -11.86 -11.53 6.49
CA LYS A 54 -12.35 -12.59 7.38
C LYS A 54 -13.32 -11.98 8.39
N ILE A 55 -14.58 -12.39 8.28
CA ILE A 55 -15.68 -11.94 9.13
C ILE A 55 -15.92 -12.98 10.22
N PHE A 56 -16.13 -12.50 11.43
CA PHE A 56 -16.55 -13.25 12.61
C PHE A 56 -17.99 -12.87 12.95
N GLN A 57 -18.74 -13.83 13.50
CA GLN A 57 -20.11 -13.61 13.97
C GLN A 57 -20.05 -13.49 15.50
N GLU A 58 -20.49 -12.35 16.01
CA GLU A 58 -20.56 -12.03 17.44
C GLU A 58 -21.88 -11.27 17.70
N ASP A 59 -22.92 -12.01 18.04
CA ASP A 59 -24.30 -11.49 18.05
C ASP A 59 -24.55 -10.40 19.11
N GLU A 60 -23.71 -10.36 20.15
CA GLU A 60 -23.85 -9.43 21.28
C GLU A 60 -23.11 -8.09 21.08
N HIS A 61 -22.19 -8.00 20.12
CA HIS A 61 -21.36 -6.80 19.96
C HIS A 61 -21.97 -5.81 18.98
N GLN A 62 -22.60 -4.77 19.51
CA GLN A 62 -23.23 -3.67 18.76
C GLN A 62 -22.57 -2.30 19.03
N GLU A 63 -21.35 -2.31 19.57
CA GLU A 63 -20.60 -1.11 19.91
C GLU A 63 -19.57 -0.75 18.84
N ILE A 64 -18.98 0.44 18.94
CA ILE A 64 -17.96 0.89 18.00
C ILE A 64 -16.71 0.03 18.16
N ILE A 65 -16.22 -0.48 17.03
CA ILE A 65 -14.88 -1.05 16.94
C ILE A 65 -13.96 0.01 16.37
N LEU A 66 -12.92 0.37 17.12
CA LEU A 66 -11.88 1.31 16.71
C LEU A 66 -10.51 0.63 16.74
N VAL A 67 -9.83 0.62 15.60
CA VAL A 67 -8.40 0.31 15.50
C VAL A 67 -7.68 1.58 15.07
N LYS A 68 -6.80 2.08 15.94
CA LYS A 68 -6.01 3.29 15.71
C LYS A 68 -4.54 2.95 15.51
N ASP A 69 -3.79 3.97 15.11
CA ASP A 69 -2.34 3.92 14.94
C ASP A 69 -1.87 2.79 14.00
N ILE A 70 -2.66 2.47 12.97
CA ILE A 70 -2.25 1.53 11.91
C ILE A 70 -1.20 2.24 11.05
N PRO A 71 0.07 1.76 10.99
CA PRO A 71 1.09 2.38 10.17
C PRO A 71 0.67 2.40 8.70
N LEU A 72 0.81 3.55 8.06
CA LEU A 72 0.45 3.76 6.66
C LEU A 72 1.65 4.28 5.90
N TYR A 73 2.03 3.55 4.85
CA TYR A 73 3.08 3.92 3.90
C TYR A 73 2.49 3.80 2.50
N SER A 74 2.53 4.88 1.74
CA SER A 74 2.03 4.89 0.37
C SER A 74 2.84 5.86 -0.48
N MET A 75 2.53 5.93 -1.78
CA MET A 75 3.26 6.72 -2.75
C MET A 75 2.30 7.69 -3.43
N CYS A 76 2.58 8.99 -3.38
CA CYS A 76 1.75 9.99 -4.06
C CYS A 76 1.80 9.78 -5.57
N GLU A 77 0.65 9.62 -6.22
CA GLU A 77 0.60 9.35 -7.66
C GLU A 77 1.14 10.48 -8.54
N HIS A 78 1.15 11.72 -8.03
CA HIS A 78 1.63 12.88 -8.78
C HIS A 78 3.16 12.94 -8.92
N HIS A 79 3.88 12.44 -7.91
CA HIS A 79 5.33 12.63 -7.80
C HIS A 79 6.10 11.33 -7.58
N LEU A 80 5.39 10.23 -7.30
CA LEU A 80 5.98 8.98 -6.82
C LEU A 80 6.92 9.19 -5.62
N LEU A 81 6.51 10.08 -4.71
CA LEU A 81 7.16 10.31 -3.43
C LEU A 81 6.33 9.73 -2.30
N PRO A 82 6.96 9.20 -1.24
CA PRO A 82 6.23 8.59 -0.15
C PRO A 82 5.43 9.63 0.63
N PHE A 83 4.23 9.24 1.04
CA PHE A 83 3.52 9.86 2.15
C PHE A 83 3.32 8.82 3.25
N ILE A 84 3.62 9.22 4.47
CA ILE A 84 3.74 8.32 5.62
C ILE A 84 2.89 8.89 6.76
N GLY A 85 2.14 8.03 7.43
CA GLY A 85 1.31 8.43 8.55
C GLY A 85 0.67 7.25 9.25
N ALA A 86 -0.53 7.48 9.76
CA ALA A 86 -1.34 6.45 10.41
C ALA A 86 -2.78 6.48 9.88
N ALA A 87 -3.39 5.32 9.79
CA ALA A 87 -4.83 5.18 9.61
C ALA A 87 -5.51 4.89 10.96
N HIS A 88 -6.69 5.46 11.12
CA HIS A 88 -7.59 5.18 12.23
C HIS A 88 -8.92 4.73 11.64
N VAL A 89 -9.33 3.51 11.95
CA VAL A 89 -10.49 2.88 11.34
C VAL A 89 -11.51 2.57 12.42
N ALA A 90 -12.69 3.15 12.28
CA ALA A 90 -13.83 2.93 13.15
C ALA A 90 -15.02 2.45 12.34
N TYR A 91 -15.72 1.43 12.83
CA TYR A 91 -16.99 1.01 12.25
C TYR A 91 -17.93 0.47 13.33
N LEU A 92 -19.23 0.49 13.01
CA LEU A 92 -20.27 -0.11 13.84
C LEU A 92 -20.70 -1.43 13.21
N PRO A 93 -20.49 -2.58 13.87
CA PRO A 93 -20.93 -3.88 13.36
C PRO A 93 -22.42 -3.89 13.06
N ARG A 94 -22.80 -4.51 11.94
CA ARG A 94 -24.21 -4.78 11.61
C ARG A 94 -24.48 -6.27 11.71
N LYS A 95 -25.55 -6.65 12.42
CA LYS A 95 -25.97 -8.04 12.61
C LYS A 95 -24.84 -8.92 13.18
N GLY A 96 -24.08 -8.39 14.15
CA GLY A 96 -22.97 -9.11 14.78
C GLY A 96 -21.77 -9.42 13.89
N LYS A 97 -21.69 -8.87 12.66
CA LYS A 97 -20.57 -9.12 11.75
C LYS A 97 -19.38 -8.24 12.09
N ILE A 98 -18.32 -8.87 12.57
CA ILE A 98 -17.05 -8.23 12.95
C ILE A 98 -15.98 -8.63 11.95
N LEU A 99 -15.32 -7.64 11.36
CA LEU A 99 -14.10 -7.86 10.61
C LEU A 99 -12.93 -8.11 11.59
N GLY A 100 -12.15 -9.17 11.33
CA GLY A 100 -10.98 -9.47 12.17
C GLY A 100 -10.02 -8.28 12.27
N LEU A 101 -9.56 -7.97 13.47
CA LEU A 101 -8.72 -6.78 13.72
C LEU A 101 -7.44 -6.75 12.85
N SER A 102 -6.78 -7.90 12.67
CA SER A 102 -5.61 -8.00 11.79
C SER A 102 -5.94 -7.84 10.31
N LYS A 103 -7.21 -7.96 9.91
CA LYS A 103 -7.66 -7.75 8.53
C LYS A 103 -7.82 -6.28 8.20
N LEU A 104 -8.22 -5.44 9.16
CA LEU A 104 -8.23 -4.00 8.98
C LEU A 104 -6.85 -3.48 8.58
N ALA A 105 -5.80 -3.86 9.33
CA ALA A 105 -4.43 -3.46 9.00
C ALA A 105 -3.98 -3.97 7.62
N ARG A 106 -4.38 -5.19 7.23
CA ARG A 106 -4.08 -5.74 5.89
C ARG A 106 -4.81 -5.03 4.77
N ILE A 107 -6.07 -4.62 4.97
CA ILE A 107 -6.84 -3.83 4.01
C ILE A 107 -6.13 -2.49 3.77
N VAL A 108 -5.76 -1.79 4.84
CA VAL A 108 -5.00 -0.54 4.76
C VAL A 108 -3.69 -0.75 4.00
N ASP A 109 -2.88 -1.76 4.33
CA ASP A 109 -1.60 -2.05 3.66
C ASP A 109 -1.77 -2.35 2.16
N ILE A 110 -2.74 -3.19 1.79
CA ILE A 110 -2.98 -3.55 0.38
C ILE A 110 -3.40 -2.33 -0.45
N LEU A 111 -4.30 -1.50 0.08
CA LEU A 111 -4.78 -0.32 -0.63
C LEU A 111 -3.72 0.79 -0.68
N ALA A 112 -2.88 0.90 0.36
CA ALA A 112 -1.78 1.86 0.45
C ALA A 112 -0.60 1.50 -0.47
N LYS A 113 -0.37 0.22 -0.76
CA LYS A 113 0.70 -0.26 -1.68
C LYS A 113 0.36 -0.05 -3.16
N ARG A 114 0.02 1.18 -3.51
CA ARG A 114 -0.34 1.68 -4.85
C ARG A 114 0.11 3.14 -4.97
N PRO A 115 0.29 3.68 -6.18
CA PRO A 115 0.21 5.12 -6.39
C PRO A 115 -1.17 5.61 -5.96
N GLN A 116 -1.23 6.61 -5.07
CA GLN A 116 -2.46 7.01 -4.38
C GLN A 116 -2.60 8.52 -4.18
N LEU A 117 -3.84 8.91 -3.87
CA LEU A 117 -4.19 10.13 -3.17
C LEU A 117 -4.72 9.77 -1.79
N GLN A 118 -4.45 10.61 -0.79
CA GLN A 118 -4.87 10.33 0.58
C GLN A 118 -6.40 10.25 0.71
N GLU A 119 -7.10 11.12 0.00
CA GLU A 119 -8.57 11.21 -0.04
C GLU A 119 -9.18 9.95 -0.65
N ARG A 120 -8.59 9.47 -1.76
CA ARG A 120 -9.03 8.23 -2.43
C ARG A 120 -8.75 7.03 -1.55
N LEU A 121 -7.54 6.91 -1.02
CA LEU A 121 -7.14 5.81 -0.14
C LEU A 121 -8.08 5.71 1.07
N THR A 122 -8.42 6.84 1.68
CA THR A 122 -9.35 6.89 2.82
C THR A 122 -10.74 6.40 2.44
N SER A 123 -11.25 6.83 1.28
CA SER A 123 -12.56 6.41 0.77
C SER A 123 -12.57 4.91 0.42
N GLU A 124 -11.54 4.42 -0.26
CA GLU A 124 -11.41 2.99 -0.61
C GLU A 124 -11.35 2.09 0.62
N ILE A 125 -10.64 2.51 1.68
CA ILE A 125 -10.60 1.77 2.96
C ILE A 125 -12.00 1.70 3.56
N ALA A 126 -12.73 2.81 3.61
CA ALA A 126 -14.08 2.87 4.17
C ALA A 126 -15.07 2.02 3.35
N ASP A 127 -15.04 2.12 2.03
CA ASP A 127 -15.94 1.38 1.13
C ASP A 127 -15.68 -0.13 1.15
N THR A 128 -14.46 -0.55 1.53
CA THR A 128 -14.09 -1.97 1.64
C THR A 128 -14.65 -2.63 2.91
N ILE A 129 -14.91 -1.86 3.98
CA ILE A 129 -15.30 -2.34 5.32
C ILE A 129 -16.82 -2.40 5.47
#